data_AF-A0A9R0SQ75-F1
#
_entry.id   AF-A0A9R0SQ75-F1
#
_cell.length_a   1.000
_cell.length_b   1.000
_cell.length_c   1.000
_cell.angle_alpha   90.00
_cell.angle_beta   90.00
_cell.angle_gamma   90.00
#
_symmetry.space_group_name_H-M   'P 1'
#
loop_
_entity.id
_entity.type
_entity.pdbx_description
1 polymer ?
#
loop_
_entity_poly.entity_id
_entity_poly.type
_entity_poly.pdbx_seq_one_letter_code
_entity_poly.pdbx_strand_id
1 'polypeptide(L)'
;MATIVFSASVFMLLSVTTTAQAGGSGGGKPKATNLMVEACKSATFTNPYGDPDIEQFCLTTLQSYNRSTKAKDLRDLQLVVVDILRGRVTTIVIKVKKMLENIKKGTVPMRVLSLCEVDYDTVVSVINKCDAMIRDYQGDEGGLRSIKLVRWMDMAYDRVHECSSELVDMPPVGALVNENDELGMLVKLNTVLVAP
;
A
#
# COMPACT_ATOMS: atom_id res chain seq x y z
N MET A 1 28.98 52.77 23.49
CA MET A 1 29.09 51.73 24.53
C MET A 1 27.83 50.89 24.48
N ALA A 2 27.91 49.69 23.92
CA ALA A 2 26.81 48.74 23.85
C ALA A 2 27.21 47.52 24.70
N THR A 3 26.47 47.31 25.79
CA THR A 3 26.68 46.23 26.76
C THR A 3 25.89 45.00 26.30
N ILE A 4 26.59 43.97 25.83
CA ILE A 4 26.00 42.65 25.55
C ILE A 4 26.31 41.76 26.75
N VAL A 5 25.28 41.45 27.55
CA VAL A 5 25.37 40.55 28.70
C VAL A 5 25.16 39.12 28.20
N PHE A 6 26.24 38.33 28.18
CA PHE A 6 26.16 36.89 27.96
C PHE A 6 25.64 36.21 29.23
N SER A 7 24.36 35.83 29.24
CA SER A 7 23.78 35.00 30.28
C SER A 7 24.15 33.53 30.02
N ALA A 8 25.01 32.97 30.87
CA ALA A 8 25.35 31.55 30.87
C ALA A 8 24.23 30.76 31.57
N SER A 9 23.26 30.28 30.80
CA SER A 9 22.24 29.35 31.31
C SER A 9 22.80 27.93 31.33
N VAL A 10 23.12 27.45 32.54
CA VAL A 10 23.44 26.04 32.84
C VAL A 10 22.16 25.23 32.69
N PHE A 11 22.02 24.50 31.58
CA PHE A 11 20.95 23.50 31.43
C PHE A 11 21.30 22.25 32.23
N MET A 12 20.76 22.14 33.45
CA MET A 12 20.73 20.88 34.19
C MET A 12 19.90 19.85 33.41
N LEU A 13 20.59 18.87 32.84
CA LEU A 13 20.02 17.66 32.23
C LEU A 13 19.24 16.86 33.29
N LEU A 14 17.91 16.81 33.16
CA LEU A 14 17.06 15.86 33.87
C LEU A 14 16.63 14.76 32.89
N SER A 15 17.50 13.77 32.74
CA SER A 15 17.22 12.52 32.02
C SER A 15 16.29 11.65 32.87
N VAL A 16 14.98 11.83 32.74
CA VAL A 16 14.03 10.85 33.28
C VAL A 16 14.01 9.66 32.33
N THR A 17 14.79 8.62 32.63
CA THR A 17 14.66 7.31 31.99
C THR A 17 13.41 6.64 32.53
N THR A 18 12.27 6.84 31.87
CA THR A 18 11.18 5.88 31.98
C THR A 18 11.65 4.59 31.33
N THR A 19 12.00 3.60 32.14
CA THR A 19 12.17 2.22 31.70
C THR A 19 10.80 1.69 31.25
N ALA A 20 10.43 2.02 30.01
CA ALA A 20 9.48 1.19 29.29
C ALA A 20 10.11 -0.20 29.21
N GLN A 21 9.51 -1.16 29.90
CA GLN A 21 9.85 -2.56 29.73
C GLN A 21 9.82 -2.83 28.22
N ALA A 22 10.99 -3.12 27.66
CA ALA A 22 11.10 -3.74 26.36
C ALA A 22 10.42 -5.11 26.50
N GLY A 23 9.11 -5.14 26.22
CA GLY A 23 8.40 -6.36 25.95
C GLY A 23 9.18 -7.10 24.89
N GLY A 24 9.66 -8.29 25.24
CA GLY A 24 10.62 -9.05 24.46
C GLY A 24 10.29 -9.00 22.98
N SER A 25 11.26 -8.52 22.20
CA SER A 25 11.26 -8.61 20.74
C SER A 25 11.43 -10.08 20.34
N GLY A 26 10.38 -10.87 20.55
CA GLY A 26 10.13 -12.03 19.72
C GLY A 26 9.72 -11.50 18.35
N GLY A 27 10.68 -11.37 17.45
CA GLY A 27 10.51 -10.89 16.07
C GLY A 27 9.70 -11.86 15.19
N GLY A 28 8.62 -12.43 15.71
CA GLY A 28 7.66 -13.20 14.95
C GLY A 28 6.60 -12.27 14.36
N LYS A 29 6.14 -12.58 13.15
CA LYS A 29 4.96 -11.92 12.57
C LYS A 29 3.78 -12.03 13.56
N PRO A 30 3.03 -10.95 13.81
CA PRO A 30 1.82 -10.99 14.61
C PRO A 30 0.88 -12.13 14.19
N LYS A 31 0.26 -12.79 15.16
CA LYS A 31 -0.73 -13.84 14.89
C LYS A 31 -1.95 -13.23 14.19
N ALA A 32 -2.46 -13.90 13.16
CA ALA A 32 -3.68 -13.48 12.47
C ALA A 32 -4.87 -13.47 13.44
N THR A 33 -5.71 -12.44 13.36
CA THR A 33 -6.98 -12.36 14.10
C THR A 33 -8.05 -13.14 13.36
N ASN A 34 -9.15 -13.51 14.03
CA ASN A 34 -10.29 -14.17 13.37
C ASN A 34 -10.85 -13.32 12.24
N LEU A 35 -10.93 -12.00 12.44
CA LEU A 35 -11.36 -11.04 11.40
C LEU A 35 -10.48 -11.14 10.14
N MET A 36 -9.15 -11.20 10.31
CA MET A 36 -8.23 -11.35 9.17
C MET A 36 -8.44 -12.69 8.47
N VAL A 37 -8.58 -13.78 9.22
CA VAL A 37 -8.78 -15.12 8.66
C VAL A 37 -10.09 -15.20 7.88
N GLU A 38 -11.18 -14.70 8.45
CA GLU A 38 -12.49 -14.69 7.79
C GLU A 38 -12.46 -13.83 6.52
N ALA A 39 -11.90 -12.61 6.60
CA ALA A 39 -11.80 -11.73 5.44
C ALA A 39 -10.94 -12.33 4.31
N CYS A 40 -9.79 -12.91 4.64
CA CYS A 40 -8.91 -13.56 3.65
C CYS A 40 -9.49 -14.85 3.08
N LYS A 41 -10.29 -15.59 3.86
CA LYS A 41 -10.96 -16.79 3.37
C LYS A 41 -12.09 -16.44 2.42
N SER A 42 -12.90 -15.43 2.76
CA SER A 42 -13.92 -14.89 1.85
C SER A 42 -13.30 -14.39 0.55
N ALA A 43 -12.06 -13.89 0.63
CA ALA A 43 -11.35 -13.41 -0.54
C ALA A 43 -11.14 -14.48 -1.62
N THR A 44 -10.90 -15.72 -1.22
CA THR A 44 -10.76 -16.86 -2.15
C THR A 44 -12.04 -17.11 -2.94
N PHE A 45 -13.22 -16.93 -2.32
CA PHE A 45 -14.52 -17.23 -2.94
C PHE A 45 -14.98 -16.14 -3.91
N THR A 46 -14.58 -14.90 -3.67
CA THR A 46 -14.99 -13.73 -4.46
C THR A 46 -13.93 -13.27 -5.44
N ASN A 47 -12.76 -13.93 -5.50
CA ASN A 47 -11.66 -13.59 -6.41
C ASN A 47 -12.07 -13.75 -7.88
N PRO A 48 -12.25 -12.66 -8.64
CA PRO A 48 -12.59 -12.76 -10.07
C PRO A 48 -11.38 -13.18 -10.93
N TYR A 49 -10.17 -13.15 -10.37
CA TYR A 49 -8.92 -13.41 -11.08
C TYR A 49 -8.43 -14.86 -10.95
N GLY A 50 -9.06 -15.68 -10.09
CA GLY A 50 -8.77 -17.12 -9.98
C GLY A 50 -7.39 -17.48 -9.41
N ASP A 51 -6.70 -16.54 -8.74
CA ASP A 51 -5.38 -16.80 -8.14
C ASP A 51 -5.51 -17.72 -6.91
N PRO A 52 -4.91 -18.93 -6.92
CA PRO A 52 -5.04 -19.90 -5.84
C PRO A 52 -4.35 -19.46 -4.54
N ASP A 53 -3.40 -18.52 -4.63
CA ASP A 53 -2.57 -18.08 -3.50
C ASP A 53 -3.07 -16.79 -2.84
N ILE A 54 -4.23 -16.25 -3.26
CA ILE A 54 -4.76 -14.95 -2.77
C ILE A 54 -5.00 -14.97 -1.24
N GLU A 55 -5.43 -16.11 -0.67
CA GLU A 55 -5.67 -16.26 0.77
C GLU A 55 -4.37 -16.15 1.57
N GLN A 56 -3.36 -16.92 1.16
CA GLN A 56 -2.07 -16.96 1.82
C GLN A 56 -1.36 -15.60 1.68
N PHE A 57 -1.48 -14.98 0.50
CA PHE A 57 -0.98 -13.64 0.24
C PHE A 57 -1.68 -12.60 1.13
N CYS A 58 -3.00 -12.66 1.25
CA CYS A 58 -3.81 -11.80 2.11
C CYS A 58 -3.35 -11.87 3.57
N LEU A 59 -3.28 -13.09 4.13
CA LEU A 59 -2.88 -13.31 5.52
C LEU A 59 -1.46 -12.80 5.77
N THR A 60 -0.53 -13.18 4.90
CA THR A 60 0.88 -12.79 5.03
C THR A 60 1.05 -11.27 4.96
N THR A 61 0.31 -10.63 4.04
CA THR A 61 0.30 -9.18 3.88
C THR A 61 -0.24 -8.53 5.15
N LEU A 62 -1.45 -8.88 5.60
CA LEU A 62 -2.06 -8.26 6.77
C LEU A 62 -1.22 -8.47 8.04
N GLN A 63 -0.64 -9.66 8.25
CA GLN A 63 0.20 -9.94 9.41
C GLN A 63 1.48 -9.10 9.44
N SER A 64 2.00 -8.68 8.28
CA SER A 64 3.18 -7.82 8.24
C SER A 64 2.91 -6.40 8.73
N TYR A 65 1.64 -6.01 8.89
CA TYR A 65 1.24 -4.68 9.37
C TYR A 65 0.55 -4.76 10.73
N ASN A 66 1.20 -4.24 11.78
CA ASN A 66 0.66 -4.21 13.14
C ASN A 66 -0.68 -3.48 13.28
N ARG A 67 -1.08 -2.66 12.31
CA ARG A 67 -2.40 -2.01 12.31
C ARG A 67 -3.53 -3.00 12.00
N SER A 68 -3.26 -4.05 11.22
CA SER A 68 -4.23 -5.10 10.90
C SER A 68 -4.74 -5.83 12.14
N THR A 69 -3.87 -6.06 13.13
CA THR A 69 -4.25 -6.72 14.38
C THR A 69 -5.09 -5.85 15.31
N LYS A 70 -5.15 -4.54 15.03
CA LYS A 70 -5.94 -3.55 15.78
C LYS A 70 -7.27 -3.21 15.11
N ALA A 71 -7.53 -3.73 13.91
CA ALA A 71 -8.78 -3.50 13.19
C ALA A 71 -9.95 -4.07 14.00
N LYS A 72 -10.96 -3.24 14.28
CA LYS A 72 -12.12 -3.63 15.10
C LYS A 72 -13.23 -4.26 14.27
N ASP A 73 -13.31 -3.86 13.01
CA ASP A 73 -14.31 -4.30 12.06
C ASP A 73 -13.69 -4.38 10.66
N LEU A 74 -14.50 -4.86 9.70
CA LEU A 74 -14.08 -5.02 8.32
C LEU A 74 -13.74 -3.69 7.64
N ARG A 75 -14.36 -2.58 8.04
CA ARG A 75 -14.06 -1.26 7.49
C ARG A 75 -12.66 -0.80 7.92
N ASP A 76 -12.31 -0.99 9.19
CA ASP A 76 -10.95 -0.73 9.68
C ASP A 76 -9.92 -1.57 8.89
N LEU A 77 -10.24 -2.84 8.62
CA LEU A 77 -9.37 -3.72 7.85
C LEU A 77 -9.25 -3.25 6.39
N GLN A 78 -10.34 -2.86 5.75
CA GLN A 78 -10.35 -2.28 4.40
C GLN A 78 -9.43 -1.05 4.31
N LEU A 79 -9.52 -0.13 5.27
CA LEU A 79 -8.65 1.05 5.33
C LEU A 79 -7.17 0.66 5.49
N VAL A 80 -6.87 -0.38 6.29
CA VAL A 80 -5.50 -0.88 6.42
C VAL A 80 -4.98 -1.40 5.08
N VAL A 81 -5.76 -2.17 4.33
CA VAL A 81 -5.31 -2.72 3.03
C VAL A 81 -5.13 -1.63 1.98
N VAL A 82 -6.03 -0.64 1.96
CA VAL A 82 -5.89 0.55 1.09
C VAL A 82 -4.63 1.35 1.43
N ASP A 83 -4.32 1.51 2.72
CA ASP A 83 -3.08 2.15 3.17
C ASP A 83 -1.82 1.37 2.75
N ILE A 84 -1.86 0.04 2.84
CA ILE A 84 -0.76 -0.84 2.39
C ILE A 84 -0.52 -0.63 0.89
N LEU A 85 -1.59 -0.68 0.09
CA LEU A 85 -1.52 -0.46 -1.34
C LEU A 85 -0.99 0.94 -1.66
N ARG A 86 -1.46 1.97 -0.97
CA ARG A 86 -0.97 3.36 -1.10
C ARG A 86 0.53 3.46 -0.85
N GLY A 87 1.01 2.86 0.24
CA GLY A 87 2.44 2.88 0.59
C GLY A 87 3.30 2.20 -0.48
N ARG A 88 2.82 1.07 -1.02
CA ARG A 88 3.51 0.31 -2.06
C ARG A 88 3.59 1.05 -3.39
N VAL A 89 2.46 1.54 -3.91
CA VAL A 89 2.48 2.32 -5.16
C VAL A 89 3.31 3.60 -5.03
N THR A 90 3.25 4.29 -3.88
CA THR A 90 4.06 5.50 -3.64
C THR A 90 5.55 5.19 -3.71
N THR A 91 5.97 4.05 -3.13
CA THR A 91 7.36 3.60 -3.18
C THR A 91 7.79 3.33 -4.63
N ILE A 92 6.94 2.66 -5.41
CA ILE A 92 7.20 2.39 -6.82
C ILE A 92 7.30 3.69 -7.64
N VAL A 93 6.38 4.64 -7.46
CA VAL A 93 6.41 5.95 -8.16
C VAL A 93 7.73 6.68 -7.88
N ILE A 94 8.18 6.73 -6.62
CA ILE A 94 9.46 7.35 -6.25
C ILE A 94 10.62 6.66 -6.98
N LYS A 95 10.60 5.33 -7.05
CA LYS A 95 11.63 4.54 -7.73
C LYS A 95 11.64 4.78 -9.24
N VAL A 96 10.47 4.81 -9.88
CA VAL A 96 10.32 5.11 -11.32
C VAL A 96 10.86 6.50 -11.64
N LYS A 97 10.52 7.51 -10.84
CA LYS A 97 11.06 8.88 -10.97
C LYS A 97 12.58 8.89 -10.91
N LYS A 98 13.15 8.18 -9.93
CA LYS A 98 14.62 8.01 -9.82
C LYS A 98 15.21 7.27 -11.03
N MET A 99 14.54 6.27 -11.58
CA MET A 99 15.02 5.60 -12.80
C MET A 99 14.99 6.56 -14.00
N LEU A 100 13.93 7.36 -14.15
CA LEU A 100 13.79 8.36 -15.22
C LEU A 100 14.88 9.44 -15.17
N GLU A 101 15.31 9.86 -13.97
CA GLU A 101 16.43 10.79 -13.80
C GLU A 101 17.77 10.22 -14.32
N ASN A 102 17.97 8.91 -14.16
CA ASN A 102 19.25 8.26 -14.46
C ASN A 102 19.32 7.62 -15.85
N ILE A 103 18.17 7.46 -16.51
CA ILE A 103 18.10 6.76 -17.80
C ILE A 103 18.49 7.68 -18.96
N LYS A 104 19.11 7.10 -19.98
CA LYS A 104 19.49 7.85 -21.18
C LYS A 104 18.25 8.39 -21.88
N LYS A 105 18.24 9.70 -22.15
CA LYS A 105 17.15 10.38 -22.85
C LYS A 105 16.90 9.82 -24.25
N GLY A 106 15.64 9.79 -24.67
CA GLY A 106 15.22 9.36 -26.00
C GLY A 106 15.33 7.85 -26.26
N THR A 107 15.46 7.05 -25.20
CA THR A 107 15.52 5.58 -25.30
C THR A 107 14.15 4.94 -25.07
N VAL A 108 13.96 3.72 -25.57
CA VAL A 108 12.73 2.93 -25.34
C VAL A 108 12.46 2.74 -23.83
N PRO A 109 13.44 2.36 -22.99
CA PRO A 109 13.23 2.27 -21.55
C PRO A 109 12.75 3.57 -20.89
N MET A 110 13.22 4.75 -21.35
CA MET A 110 12.73 6.03 -20.83
C MET A 110 11.24 6.21 -21.12
N ARG A 111 10.81 5.87 -22.35
CA ARG A 111 9.40 5.96 -22.75
C ARG A 111 8.53 5.04 -21.89
N VAL A 112 8.97 3.80 -21.69
CA VAL A 112 8.26 2.79 -20.90
C VAL A 112 8.11 3.22 -19.44
N LEU A 113 9.20 3.70 -18.82
CA LEU A 113 9.13 4.25 -17.47
C LEU A 113 8.19 5.45 -17.36
N SER A 114 8.13 6.29 -18.39
CA SER A 114 7.21 7.45 -18.42
C SER A 114 5.75 7.02 -18.52
N LEU A 115 5.45 5.93 -19.23
CA LEU A 115 4.11 5.34 -19.28
C LEU A 115 3.73 4.75 -17.92
N CYS A 116 4.61 3.91 -17.36
CA CYS A 116 4.41 3.34 -16.02
C CYS A 116 4.21 4.41 -14.94
N GLU A 117 4.92 5.54 -15.00
CA GLU A 117 4.71 6.66 -14.07
C GLU A 117 3.26 7.17 -14.12
N VAL A 118 2.71 7.38 -15.32
CA VAL A 118 1.32 7.83 -15.52
C VAL A 118 0.32 6.78 -15.03
N ASP A 119 0.58 5.51 -15.28
CA ASP A 119 -0.26 4.42 -14.81
C ASP A 119 -0.27 4.33 -13.28
N TYR A 120 0.88 4.44 -12.63
CA TYR A 120 0.97 4.45 -11.17
C TYR A 120 0.34 5.70 -10.54
N ASP A 121 0.47 6.87 -11.15
CA ASP A 121 -0.23 8.09 -10.70
C ASP A 121 -1.76 7.91 -10.81
N THR A 122 -2.23 7.20 -11.84
CA THR A 122 -3.65 6.82 -11.96
C THR A 122 -4.08 5.89 -10.84
N VAL A 123 -3.27 4.87 -10.51
CA VAL A 123 -3.51 3.96 -9.37
C VAL A 123 -3.60 4.75 -8.06
N VAL A 124 -2.70 5.72 -7.82
CA VAL A 124 -2.76 6.61 -6.65
C VAL A 124 -4.09 7.39 -6.61
N SER A 125 -4.54 7.93 -7.74
CA SER A 125 -5.82 8.64 -7.80
C SER A 125 -7.00 7.74 -7.46
N VAL A 126 -7.00 6.49 -7.94
CA VAL A 126 -8.02 5.49 -7.63
C VAL A 126 -8.05 5.18 -6.14
N ILE A 127 -6.88 4.91 -5.54
CA ILE A 127 -6.73 4.62 -4.10
C ILE A 127 -7.31 5.74 -3.25
N ASN A 128 -7.07 7.00 -3.61
CA ASN A 128 -7.60 8.14 -2.89
C ASN A 128 -9.14 8.21 -2.93
N LYS A 129 -9.76 7.84 -4.06
CA LYS A 129 -11.23 7.75 -4.18
C LYS A 129 -11.78 6.61 -3.31
N CYS A 130 -11.11 5.45 -3.31
CA CYS A 130 -11.49 4.32 -2.48
C CYS A 130 -11.41 4.65 -0.99
N ASP A 131 -10.32 5.28 -0.53
CA ASP A 131 -10.16 5.70 0.87
C ASP A 131 -11.27 6.64 1.32
N ALA A 132 -11.55 7.69 0.53
CA ALA A 132 -12.63 8.62 0.81
C ALA A 132 -13.98 7.89 0.93
N MET A 133 -14.30 7.03 -0.05
CA MET A 133 -15.56 6.27 -0.04
C MET A 133 -15.68 5.27 1.10
N ILE A 134 -14.58 4.69 1.58
CA ILE A 134 -14.60 3.79 2.75
C ILE A 134 -14.81 4.59 4.04
N ARG A 135 -14.21 5.78 4.15
CA ARG A 135 -14.35 6.66 5.32
C ARG A 135 -15.74 7.29 5.43
N ASP A 136 -16.29 7.74 4.31
CA ASP A 136 -17.56 8.48 4.26
C ASP A 136 -18.80 7.58 4.38
N TYR A 137 -18.62 6.26 4.53
CA TYR A 137 -19.72 5.30 4.55
C TYR A 137 -20.64 5.47 5.77
N GLN A 138 -21.92 5.76 5.52
CA GLN A 138 -22.98 5.95 6.53
C GLN A 138 -24.03 4.80 6.59
N GLY A 139 -23.87 3.72 5.82
CA GLY A 139 -24.66 2.49 6.00
C GLY A 139 -25.84 2.24 5.06
N ASP A 140 -26.31 3.24 4.29
CA ASP A 140 -27.52 3.14 3.46
C ASP A 140 -27.26 2.75 1.99
N GLU A 141 -26.05 2.99 1.45
CA GLU A 141 -25.68 2.71 0.05
C GLU A 141 -24.79 1.46 -0.15
N GLY A 142 -24.83 0.48 0.76
CA GLY A 142 -23.87 -0.66 0.80
C GLY A 142 -23.61 -1.35 -0.55
N GLY A 143 -24.66 -1.71 -1.29
CA GLY A 143 -24.51 -2.43 -2.58
C GLY A 143 -23.93 -1.57 -3.71
N LEU A 144 -24.37 -0.31 -3.84
CA LEU A 144 -23.85 0.61 -4.86
C LEU A 144 -22.40 1.00 -4.57
N ARG A 145 -22.04 1.12 -3.29
CA ARG A 145 -20.68 1.35 -2.83
C ARG A 145 -19.75 0.21 -3.23
N SER A 146 -20.12 -1.04 -2.94
CA SER A 146 -19.28 -2.20 -3.31
C SER A 146 -19.02 -2.25 -4.82
N ILE A 147 -20.05 -2.03 -5.65
CA ILE A 147 -19.89 -2.00 -7.13
C ILE A 147 -18.92 -0.91 -7.57
N LYS A 148 -19.00 0.31 -7.00
CA LYS A 148 -18.09 1.41 -7.33
C LYS A 148 -16.65 1.10 -6.90
N LEU A 149 -16.46 0.54 -5.70
CA LEU A 149 -15.14 0.19 -5.18
C LEU A 149 -14.46 -0.90 -6.03
N VAL A 150 -15.19 -1.95 -6.43
CA VAL A 150 -14.68 -2.99 -7.34
C VAL A 150 -14.24 -2.37 -8.66
N ARG A 151 -15.12 -1.60 -9.31
CA ARG A 151 -14.81 -0.98 -10.60
C ARG A 151 -13.58 -0.07 -10.55
N TRP A 152 -13.38 0.62 -9.44
CA TRP A 152 -12.20 1.44 -9.22
C TRP A 152 -10.94 0.57 -9.06
N MET A 153 -11.00 -0.50 -8.28
CA MET A 153 -9.87 -1.41 -8.15
C MET A 153 -9.54 -2.15 -9.46
N ASP A 154 -10.55 -2.53 -10.26
CA ASP A 154 -10.33 -3.06 -11.62
C ASP A 154 -9.57 -2.07 -12.49
N MET A 155 -9.95 -0.78 -12.45
CA MET A 155 -9.22 0.26 -13.16
C MET A 155 -7.77 0.38 -12.67
N ALA A 156 -7.51 0.26 -11.37
CA ALA A 156 -6.13 0.23 -10.88
C ALA A 156 -5.37 -1.01 -11.36
N TYR A 157 -6.05 -2.16 -11.43
CA TYR A 157 -5.45 -3.41 -11.90
C TYR A 157 -5.05 -3.32 -13.36
N ASP A 158 -5.93 -2.79 -14.21
CA ASP A 158 -5.66 -2.57 -15.63
C ASP A 158 -4.42 -1.70 -15.83
N ARG A 159 -4.24 -0.64 -15.03
CA ARG A 159 -3.06 0.23 -15.09
C ARG A 159 -1.77 -0.47 -14.69
N VAL A 160 -1.82 -1.29 -13.65
CA VAL A 160 -0.67 -2.12 -13.24
C VAL A 160 -0.34 -3.15 -14.33
N HIS A 161 -1.36 -3.71 -15.00
CA HIS A 161 -1.19 -4.66 -16.09
C HIS A 161 -0.63 -4.01 -17.36
N GLU A 162 -1.11 -2.83 -17.75
CA GLU A 162 -0.60 -2.03 -18.86
C GLU A 162 0.90 -1.77 -18.67
N CYS A 163 1.32 -1.27 -17.50
CA CYS A 163 2.74 -1.11 -17.20
C CYS A 163 3.50 -2.45 -17.24
N SER A 164 2.96 -3.54 -16.69
CA SER A 164 3.60 -4.88 -16.75
C SER A 164 3.91 -5.30 -18.19
N SER A 165 2.94 -5.11 -19.09
CA SER A 165 3.07 -5.50 -20.50
C SER A 165 4.19 -4.73 -21.23
N GLU A 166 4.44 -3.49 -20.81
CA GLU A 166 5.50 -2.65 -21.36
C GLU A 166 6.87 -2.95 -20.74
N LEU A 167 6.94 -3.61 -19.57
CA LEU A 167 8.21 -3.96 -18.91
C LEU A 167 8.85 -5.26 -19.42
N VAL A 168 8.14 -6.03 -20.25
CA VAL A 168 8.60 -7.32 -20.79
C VAL A 168 9.90 -7.14 -21.58
N ASP A 169 10.86 -8.04 -21.34
CA ASP A 169 12.17 -8.06 -22.00
C ASP A 169 12.99 -6.77 -21.86
N MET A 170 12.82 -6.04 -20.73
CA MET A 170 13.59 -4.82 -20.46
C MET A 170 14.55 -4.96 -19.25
N PRO A 171 15.78 -5.48 -19.47
CA PRO A 171 16.79 -5.60 -18.41
C PRO A 171 17.08 -4.31 -17.63
N PRO A 172 17.14 -3.10 -18.24
CA PRO A 172 17.42 -1.87 -17.51
C PRO A 172 16.37 -1.51 -16.44
N VAL A 173 15.16 -2.08 -16.53
CA VAL A 173 14.05 -1.83 -15.60
C VAL A 173 13.55 -3.11 -14.94
N GLY A 174 14.29 -4.22 -15.05
CA GLY A 174 13.85 -5.54 -14.57
C GLY A 174 13.52 -5.60 -13.07
N ALA A 175 14.14 -4.74 -12.26
CA ALA A 175 13.80 -4.64 -10.83
C ALA A 175 12.40 -4.07 -10.57
N LEU A 176 11.75 -3.46 -11.56
CA LEU A 176 10.39 -2.94 -11.48
C LEU A 176 9.35 -4.02 -11.76
N VAL A 177 9.69 -5.07 -12.52
CA VAL A 177 8.77 -6.18 -12.88
C VAL A 177 8.22 -6.85 -11.60
N ASN A 178 9.10 -7.33 -10.73
CA ASN A 178 8.69 -8.01 -9.49
C ASN A 178 7.87 -7.10 -8.57
N GLU A 179 8.19 -5.80 -8.52
CA GLU A 179 7.45 -4.83 -7.70
C GLU A 179 6.07 -4.55 -8.30
N ASN A 180 5.97 -4.49 -9.62
CA ASN A 180 4.71 -4.34 -10.32
C ASN A 180 3.82 -5.58 -10.16
N ASP A 181 4.41 -6.78 -10.17
CA ASP A 181 3.68 -8.03 -9.92
C ASP A 181 3.14 -8.11 -8.48
N GLU A 182 3.96 -7.74 -7.48
CA GLU A 182 3.49 -7.63 -6.09
C GLU A 182 2.39 -6.57 -5.96
N LEU A 183 2.54 -5.44 -6.64
CA LEU A 183 1.51 -4.40 -6.68
C LEU A 183 0.21 -4.92 -7.29
N GLY A 184 0.29 -5.70 -8.37
CA GLY A 184 -0.85 -6.34 -9.02
C GLY A 184 -1.60 -7.25 -8.05
N MET A 185 -0.87 -8.11 -7.32
CA MET A 185 -1.45 -8.96 -6.28
C MET A 185 -2.12 -8.15 -5.16
N LEU A 186 -1.53 -7.00 -4.77
CA LEU A 186 -2.14 -6.11 -3.78
C LEU A 186 -3.40 -5.43 -4.31
N VAL A 187 -3.46 -5.03 -5.58
CA VAL A 187 -4.69 -4.47 -6.15
C VAL A 187 -5.79 -5.53 -6.16
N LYS A 188 -5.49 -6.75 -6.60
CA LYS A 188 -6.45 -7.87 -6.56
C LYS A 188 -6.97 -8.12 -5.14
N LEU A 189 -6.06 -8.13 -4.16
CA LEU A 189 -6.42 -8.25 -2.74
C LEU A 189 -7.36 -7.12 -2.30
N ASN A 190 -7.10 -5.89 -2.72
CA ASN A 190 -7.99 -4.76 -2.41
C ASN A 190 -9.36 -4.93 -3.09
N THR A 191 -9.43 -5.27 -4.39
CA THR A 191 -10.69 -5.54 -5.12
C THR A 191 -11.60 -6.46 -4.32
N VAL A 192 -11.00 -7.51 -3.77
CA VAL A 192 -11.70 -8.55 -3.06
C VAL A 192 -12.13 -8.11 -1.65
N LEU A 193 -11.28 -7.42 -0.90
CA LEU A 193 -11.60 -7.00 0.47
C LEU A 193 -12.50 -5.76 0.56
N VAL A 194 -12.53 -4.92 -0.48
CA VAL A 194 -13.43 -3.74 -0.54
C VAL A 194 -14.87 -4.12 -0.95
N ALA A 195 -15.09 -5.35 -1.42
CA ALA A 195 -16.39 -5.91 -1.78
C ALA A 195 -16.64 -7.28 -1.12
N PRO A 196 -16.67 -7.32 0.23
CA PRO A 196 -16.82 -8.54 0.99
C PRO A 196 -18.23 -9.15 0.91
#